data_AF-A0A8T6RDR4-F1
#
_entry.id   AF-A0A8T6RDR4-F1
#
_cell.length_a   1.000
_cell.length_b   1.000
_cell.length_c   1.000
_cell.angle_alpha   90.00
_cell.angle_beta   90.00
_cell.angle_gamma   90.00
#
_symmetry.space_group_name_H-M   'P 1'
#
loop_
_entity.id
_entity.type
_entity.pdbx_description
1 polymer ?
#
loop_
_entity_poly.entity_id
_entity_poly.type
_entity_poly.pdbx_seq_one_letter_code
_entity_poly.pdbx_strand_id
1 'polypeptide(L)'
;MLKFCRTKFVGYEKQDNGTILKIFGTLDDTIYSMQVELQVKLPELEIISIEGRMRRVTTPFCEEAQEFLQNAVGLKVEPGFQSKVKRLIGRPGCRHYGNLLNECLESIIPGLISIKYKESLFSNPKITFETVINELITEYPQIEQFCIGL
;
A
#
# COMPACT_ATOMS: atom_id res chain seq x y z
N MET A 1 -9.94 -10.54 29.33
CA MET A 1 -10.78 -10.70 28.12
C MET A 1 -10.54 -9.48 27.23
N LEU A 2 -9.93 -9.65 26.06
CA LEU A 2 -9.73 -8.54 25.11
C LEU A 2 -11.11 -8.12 24.58
N LYS A 3 -11.57 -6.91 24.93
CA LYS A 3 -12.88 -6.38 24.52
C LYS A 3 -12.87 -5.86 23.07
N PHE A 4 -11.69 -5.65 22.50
CA PHE A 4 -11.48 -5.22 21.14
C PHE A 4 -10.09 -5.67 20.67
N CYS A 5 -10.00 -6.22 19.47
CA CYS A 5 -8.75 -6.55 18.79
C CYS A 5 -8.91 -6.13 17.33
N ARG A 6 -7.87 -5.55 16.74
CA ARG A 6 -7.80 -5.23 15.32
C ARG A 6 -6.48 -5.72 14.75
N THR A 7 -6.56 -6.53 13.71
CA THR A 7 -5.43 -6.96 12.91
C THR A 7 -5.48 -6.25 11.57
N LYS A 8 -4.34 -5.73 11.14
CA LYS A 8 -4.12 -5.33 9.75
C LYS A 8 -2.98 -6.15 9.18
N PHE A 9 -3.08 -6.52 7.92
CA PHE A 9 -2.02 -7.21 7.21
C PHE A 9 -1.85 -6.56 5.84
N VAL A 10 -0.61 -6.38 5.41
CA VAL A 10 -0.27 -5.94 4.07
C VAL A 10 0.79 -6.88 3.51
N GLY A 11 0.50 -7.44 2.34
CA GLY A 11 1.44 -8.23 1.55
C GLY A 11 1.62 -7.61 0.17
N TYR A 12 2.73 -7.94 -0.47
CA TYR A 12 3.06 -7.44 -1.80
C TYR A 12 3.83 -8.48 -2.61
N GLU A 13 3.69 -8.42 -3.94
CA GLU A 13 4.31 -9.31 -4.91
C GLU A 13 4.65 -8.52 -6.18
N LYS A 14 5.85 -8.71 -6.74
CA LYS A 14 6.21 -8.20 -8.08
C LYS A 14 5.58 -9.09 -9.14
N GLN A 15 4.92 -8.48 -10.13
CA GLN A 15 4.30 -9.11 -11.28
C GLN A 15 4.78 -8.47 -12.57
N ASP A 16 4.42 -9.05 -13.72
CA ASP A 16 4.76 -8.56 -15.06
C ASP A 16 6.26 -8.23 -15.21
N ASN A 17 7.12 -9.22 -14.93
CA ASN A 17 8.58 -9.07 -14.96
C ASN A 17 9.12 -7.92 -14.08
N GLY A 18 8.38 -7.52 -13.03
CA GLY A 18 8.77 -6.50 -12.07
C GLY A 18 8.28 -5.09 -12.38
N THR A 19 7.44 -4.90 -13.41
CA THR A 19 6.84 -3.60 -13.74
C THR A 19 5.58 -3.28 -12.91
N ILE A 20 4.97 -4.29 -12.29
CA ILE A 20 3.77 -4.14 -11.46
C ILE A 20 4.05 -4.64 -10.06
N LEU A 21 3.70 -3.85 -9.05
CA LEU A 21 3.64 -4.27 -7.66
C LEU A 21 2.18 -4.54 -7.29
N LYS A 22 1.82 -5.81 -7.15
CA LYS A 22 0.52 -6.21 -6.60
C LYS A 22 0.58 -6.12 -5.08
N ILE A 23 -0.42 -5.50 -4.46
CA ILE A 23 -0.52 -5.31 -3.01
C ILE A 23 -1.87 -5.85 -2.54
N PHE A 24 -1.85 -6.57 -1.43
CA PHE A 24 -3.04 -7.10 -0.76
C PHE A 24 -3.06 -6.61 0.68
N GLY A 25 -4.13 -5.91 1.06
CA GLY A 25 -4.34 -5.40 2.41
C GLY A 25 -5.58 -6.00 3.06
N THR A 26 -5.53 -6.35 4.34
CA THR A 26 -6.70 -6.73 5.13
C THR A 26 -6.80 -5.94 6.43
N LEU A 27 -8.04 -5.76 6.89
CA LEU A 27 -8.36 -5.28 8.21
C LEU A 27 -9.46 -6.19 8.78
N ASP A 28 -9.19 -6.78 9.95
CA ASP A 28 -10.16 -7.58 10.68
C ASP A 28 -10.17 -7.15 12.15
N ASP A 29 -11.34 -6.74 12.64
CA ASP A 29 -11.59 -6.41 14.04
C ASP A 29 -12.96 -6.91 14.50
N THR A 30 -13.32 -6.72 15.78
CA THR A 30 -14.61 -7.22 16.32
C THR A 30 -15.85 -6.77 15.54
N ILE A 31 -15.78 -5.65 14.80
CA ILE A 31 -16.91 -5.00 14.12
C ILE A 31 -16.78 -5.11 12.59
N TYR A 32 -15.57 -5.01 12.03
CA TYR A 32 -15.33 -4.92 10.59
C TYR A 32 -14.40 -6.03 10.10
N SER A 33 -14.63 -6.46 8.87
CA SER A 33 -13.74 -7.39 8.16
C SER A 33 -13.71 -6.97 6.70
N MET A 34 -12.55 -6.62 6.18
CA MET A 34 -12.42 -6.06 4.84
C MET A 34 -11.03 -6.31 4.23
N GLN A 35 -10.98 -6.23 2.91
CA GLN A 35 -9.76 -6.37 2.12
C GLN A 35 -9.71 -5.35 0.99
N VAL A 36 -8.50 -5.03 0.55
CA VAL A 36 -8.20 -4.31 -0.68
C VAL A 36 -7.14 -5.07 -1.48
N GLU A 37 -7.32 -5.10 -2.79
CA GLU A 37 -6.33 -5.55 -3.76
C GLU A 37 -6.03 -4.38 -4.68
N LEU A 38 -4.77 -4.02 -4.85
CA LEU A 38 -4.38 -2.97 -5.77
C LEU A 38 -3.11 -3.35 -6.54
N GLN A 39 -2.97 -2.77 -7.73
CA GLN A 39 -1.74 -2.85 -8.50
C GLN A 39 -1.17 -1.45 -8.65
N VAL A 40 0.14 -1.36 -8.44
CA VAL A 40 0.91 -0.14 -8.60
C VAL A 40 1.91 -0.34 -9.73
N LYS A 41 1.92 0.56 -10.71
CA LYS A 41 2.89 0.56 -11.80
C LYS A 41 4.23 1.11 -11.30
N LEU A 42 5.29 0.40 -11.62
CA LEU A 42 6.68 0.77 -11.37
C LEU A 42 7.34 1.25 -12.68
N PRO A 43 8.23 2.26 -12.62
CA PRO A 43 8.70 2.94 -11.42
C PRO A 43 7.83 4.12 -10.97
N GLU A 44 6.73 4.45 -11.64
CA GLU A 44 5.99 5.71 -11.40
C GLU A 44 5.23 5.76 -10.06
N LEU A 45 5.12 4.63 -9.36
CA LEU A 45 4.35 4.45 -8.12
C LEU A 45 2.89 4.89 -8.26
N GLU A 46 2.29 4.58 -9.41
CA GLU A 46 0.92 4.96 -9.77
C GLU A 46 -0.04 3.78 -9.58
N ILE A 47 -1.16 3.99 -8.90
CA ILE A 47 -2.21 2.98 -8.75
C ILE A 47 -2.91 2.81 -10.11
N ILE A 48 -2.85 1.61 -10.69
CA ILE A 48 -3.47 1.30 -11.99
C ILE A 48 -4.77 0.49 -11.86
N SER A 49 -4.93 -0.23 -10.76
CA SER A 49 -6.17 -0.94 -10.44
C SER A 49 -6.34 -1.06 -8.93
N ILE A 50 -7.59 -1.08 -8.49
CA ILE A 50 -7.95 -1.31 -7.09
C ILE A 50 -9.33 -1.95 -7.00
N GLU A 51 -9.44 -2.94 -6.14
CA GLU A 51 -10.70 -3.57 -5.74
C GLU A 51 -10.75 -3.65 -4.21
N GLY A 52 -11.95 -3.62 -3.66
CA GLY A 52 -12.17 -3.82 -2.24
C GLY A 52 -13.32 -4.76 -2.00
N ARG A 53 -13.31 -5.44 -0.85
CA ARG A 53 -14.44 -6.25 -0.39
C ARG A 53 -14.63 -6.05 1.10
N MET A 54 -15.86 -5.90 1.57
CA MET A 54 -16.21 -5.98 2.98
C MET A 54 -16.99 -7.27 3.25
N ARG A 55 -16.61 -8.00 4.31
CA ARG A 55 -17.27 -9.24 4.74
C ARG A 55 -18.12 -9.05 5.99
N ARG A 56 -17.71 -8.14 6.88
CA ARG A 56 -18.43 -7.78 8.09
C ARG A 56 -18.54 -6.27 8.14
N VAL A 57 -19.78 -5.78 8.18
CA VAL A 57 -20.14 -4.36 8.16
C VAL A 57 -21.27 -4.08 9.13
N THR A 58 -21.46 -2.82 9.49
CA THR A 58 -22.51 -2.37 10.41
C THR A 58 -23.66 -1.67 9.72
N THR A 59 -23.47 -1.19 8.49
CA THR A 59 -24.47 -0.42 7.73
C THR A 59 -24.38 -0.72 6.23
N PRO A 60 -25.48 -0.61 5.47
CA PRO A 60 -25.47 -0.79 4.01
C PRO A 60 -24.54 0.18 3.26
N PHE A 61 -24.40 1.41 3.75
CA PHE A 61 -23.47 2.42 3.19
C PHE A 61 -22.01 1.93 3.14
N CYS A 62 -21.64 0.96 3.99
CA CYS A 62 -20.30 0.37 3.95
C CYS A 62 -20.03 -0.38 2.63
N GLU A 63 -21.04 -0.99 2.03
CA GLU A 63 -20.89 -1.71 0.75
C GLU A 63 -20.81 -0.72 -0.42
N GLU A 64 -21.66 0.32 -0.42
CA GLU A 64 -21.62 1.42 -1.41
C GLU A 64 -20.26 2.15 -1.42
N ALA A 65 -19.58 2.19 -0.27
CA ALA A 65 -18.25 2.80 -0.16
C ALA A 65 -17.19 2.17 -1.08
N GLN A 66 -17.42 0.96 -1.60
CA GLN A 66 -16.53 0.29 -2.55
C GLN A 66 -16.39 1.06 -3.87
N GLU A 67 -17.45 1.75 -4.33
CA GLU A 67 -17.43 2.49 -5.59
C GLU A 67 -16.39 3.63 -5.57
N PHE A 68 -16.21 4.26 -4.41
CA PHE A 68 -15.24 5.35 -4.24
C PHE A 68 -13.79 4.88 -4.35
N LEU A 69 -13.49 3.57 -4.22
CA LEU A 69 -12.12 3.07 -4.37
C LEU A 69 -11.55 3.40 -5.76
N GLN A 70 -12.38 3.42 -6.80
CA GLN A 70 -11.93 3.74 -8.16
C GLN A 70 -11.34 5.14 -8.29
N ASN A 71 -11.68 6.07 -7.38
CA ASN A 71 -11.06 7.39 -7.33
C ASN A 71 -9.56 7.36 -6.97
N ALA A 72 -9.04 6.21 -6.52
CA ALA A 72 -7.62 6.03 -6.26
C ALA A 72 -6.83 5.66 -7.53
N VAL A 73 -7.48 5.22 -8.62
CA VAL A 73 -6.79 4.93 -9.89
C VAL A 73 -6.19 6.23 -10.44
N GLY A 74 -4.92 6.17 -10.84
CA GLY A 74 -4.13 7.34 -11.26
C GLY A 74 -3.49 8.12 -10.11
N LEU A 75 -3.74 7.76 -8.85
CA LEU A 75 -3.06 8.36 -7.71
C LEU A 75 -1.62 7.84 -7.64
N LYS A 76 -0.68 8.76 -7.46
CA LYS A 76 0.74 8.46 -7.26
C LYS A 76 1.12 8.49 -5.78
N VAL A 77 2.01 7.60 -5.38
CA VAL A 77 2.62 7.58 -4.04
C VAL A 77 3.71 8.64 -4.00
N GLU A 78 3.33 9.84 -3.58
CA GLU A 78 4.18 11.02 -3.46
C GLU A 78 3.88 11.76 -2.15
N PRO A 79 4.75 12.66 -1.66
CA PRO A 79 4.49 13.38 -0.42
C PRO A 79 3.08 14.00 -0.34
N GLY A 80 2.35 13.69 0.73
CA GLY A 80 0.98 14.18 0.94
C GLY A 80 -0.12 13.31 0.33
N PHE A 81 0.20 12.13 -0.25
CA PHE A 81 -0.81 11.21 -0.77
C PHE A 81 -1.89 10.84 0.26
N GLN A 82 -1.56 10.77 1.56
CA GLN A 82 -2.53 10.43 2.62
C GLN A 82 -3.72 11.40 2.65
N SER A 83 -3.46 12.68 2.37
CA SER A 83 -4.51 13.69 2.29
C SER A 83 -5.39 13.50 1.05
N LYS A 84 -4.81 13.06 -0.07
CA LYS A 84 -5.56 12.70 -1.28
C LYS A 84 -6.44 11.48 -1.02
N VAL A 85 -5.91 10.41 -0.42
CA VAL A 85 -6.68 9.21 -0.04
C VAL A 85 -7.84 9.56 0.90
N LYS A 86 -7.59 10.39 1.92
CA LYS A 86 -8.64 10.85 2.83
C LYS A 86 -9.74 11.61 2.09
N ARG A 87 -9.41 12.47 1.12
CA ARG A 87 -10.37 13.28 0.37
C ARG A 87 -11.16 12.48 -0.67
N LEU A 88 -10.51 11.56 -1.37
CA LEU A 88 -11.08 10.82 -2.50
C LEU A 88 -11.83 9.56 -2.07
N ILE A 89 -11.37 8.94 -0.98
CA ILE A 89 -11.85 7.62 -0.53
C ILE A 89 -12.50 7.74 0.86
N GLY A 90 -11.75 8.25 1.85
CA GLY A 90 -12.17 8.18 3.25
C GLY A 90 -13.36 9.07 3.63
N ARG A 91 -13.44 10.27 3.06
CA ARG A 91 -14.53 11.24 3.29
C ARG A 91 -15.82 10.89 2.53
N PRO A 92 -15.78 10.66 1.21
CA PRO A 92 -17.00 10.36 0.45
C PRO A 92 -17.44 8.89 0.57
N GLY A 93 -16.51 7.97 0.83
CA GLY A 93 -16.79 6.55 1.10
C GLY A 93 -16.58 6.19 2.58
N CYS A 94 -15.79 5.15 2.83
CA CYS A 94 -15.56 4.62 4.18
C CYS A 94 -14.17 5.00 4.72
N ARG A 95 -14.13 5.54 5.94
CA ARG A 95 -12.87 5.85 6.65
C ARG A 95 -11.99 4.61 6.84
N HIS A 96 -12.57 3.42 6.99
CA HIS A 96 -11.82 2.18 7.12
C HIS A 96 -11.09 1.81 5.81
N TYR A 97 -11.72 2.03 4.64
CA TYR A 97 -11.03 1.87 3.35
C TYR A 97 -9.90 2.89 3.18
N GLY A 98 -10.17 4.17 3.48
CA GLY A 98 -9.14 5.19 3.41
C GLY A 98 -7.93 4.87 4.30
N ASN A 99 -8.18 4.38 5.52
CA ASN A 99 -7.11 3.96 6.42
C ASN A 99 -6.36 2.73 5.93
N LEU A 100 -7.06 1.68 5.47
CA LEU A 100 -6.42 0.47 4.97
C LEU A 100 -5.60 0.74 3.69
N LEU A 101 -6.10 1.60 2.80
CA LEU A 101 -5.37 2.02 1.61
C LEU A 101 -4.10 2.80 1.99
N ASN A 102 -4.18 3.73 2.94
CA ASN A 102 -2.97 4.43 3.42
C ASN A 102 -1.90 3.45 3.92
N GLU A 103 -2.28 2.46 4.73
CA GLU A 103 -1.34 1.44 5.22
C GLU A 103 -0.69 0.65 4.07
N CYS A 104 -1.48 0.32 3.04
CA CYS A 104 -0.96 -0.32 1.84
C CYS A 104 0.08 0.56 1.14
N LEU A 105 -0.23 1.85 0.93
CA LEU A 105 0.66 2.78 0.23
C LEU A 105 1.91 3.13 1.04
N GLU A 106 1.79 3.30 2.35
CA GLU A 106 2.90 3.54 3.28
C GLU A 106 3.88 2.36 3.31
N SER A 107 3.39 1.14 3.07
CA SER A 107 4.22 -0.06 3.04
C SER A 107 5.05 -0.23 1.75
N ILE A 108 4.75 0.51 0.68
CA ILE A 108 5.37 0.31 -0.64
C ILE A 108 6.88 0.52 -0.58
N ILE A 109 7.34 1.63 -0.01
CA ILE A 109 8.77 1.97 0.03
C ILE A 109 9.54 0.96 0.89
N PRO A 110 9.15 0.66 2.15
CA PRO A 110 9.76 -0.41 2.93
C PRO A 110 9.73 -1.77 2.22
N GLY A 111 8.65 -2.06 1.47
CA GLY A 111 8.51 -3.28 0.70
C GLY A 111 9.51 -3.37 -0.45
N LEU A 112 9.65 -2.31 -1.25
CA LEU A 112 10.63 -2.22 -2.33
C LEU A 112 12.07 -2.36 -1.80
N ILE A 113 12.40 -1.68 -0.70
CA ILE A 113 13.69 -1.83 -0.01
C ILE A 113 13.90 -3.30 0.40
N SER A 114 12.91 -3.91 1.05
CA SER A 114 13.00 -5.30 1.53
C SER A 114 13.19 -6.31 0.41
N ILE A 115 12.49 -6.11 -0.73
CA ILE A 115 12.62 -6.95 -1.91
C ILE A 115 14.03 -6.80 -2.51
N LYS A 116 14.45 -5.56 -2.79
CA LYS A 116 15.76 -5.26 -3.39
C LYS A 116 16.89 -5.76 -2.50
N TYR A 117 16.77 -5.60 -1.18
CA TYR A 117 17.76 -6.08 -0.22
C TYR A 117 17.90 -7.60 -0.26
N LYS A 118 16.79 -8.35 -0.31
CA LYS A 118 16.81 -9.81 -0.45
C LYS A 118 17.41 -10.27 -1.78
N GLU A 119 17.01 -9.64 -2.90
CA GLU A 119 17.55 -9.92 -4.24
C GLU A 119 19.07 -9.66 -4.29
N SER A 120 19.51 -8.57 -3.66
CA SER A 120 20.92 -8.17 -3.67
C SER A 120 21.79 -8.99 -2.73
N LEU A 121 21.27 -9.39 -1.56
CA LEU A 121 21.97 -10.30 -0.63
C LEU A 121 22.26 -11.66 -1.28
N PHE A 122 21.36 -12.15 -2.13
CA PHE A 122 21.56 -13.41 -2.85
C PHE A 122 22.78 -13.31 -3.79
N SER A 123 22.97 -12.16 -4.43
CA SER A 123 24.06 -11.93 -5.39
C SER A 123 25.36 -11.46 -4.72
N ASN A 124 25.25 -10.70 -3.64
CA ASN A 124 26.37 -10.14 -2.87
C ASN A 124 26.06 -10.18 -1.37
N PRO A 125 26.52 -11.23 -0.65
CA PRO A 125 26.27 -11.38 0.79
C PRO A 125 26.85 -10.28 1.68
N LYS A 126 27.73 -9.42 1.15
CA LYS A 126 28.36 -8.31 1.87
C LYS A 126 27.70 -6.95 1.56
N ILE A 127 26.63 -6.92 0.77
CA ILE A 127 25.96 -5.67 0.45
C ILE A 127 25.43 -5.00 1.72
N THR A 128 25.59 -3.68 1.82
CA THR A 128 25.08 -2.90 2.94
C THR A 128 23.68 -2.38 2.61
N PHE A 129 22.93 -2.07 3.67
CA PHE A 129 21.61 -1.47 3.52
C PHE A 129 21.66 -0.10 2.82
N GLU A 130 22.69 0.70 3.11
CA GLU A 130 22.92 2.00 2.48
C GLU A 130 23.13 1.89 0.96
N THR A 131 23.92 0.91 0.51
CA THR A 131 24.10 0.65 -0.93
C THR A 131 22.77 0.33 -1.60
N VAL A 132 21.95 -0.52 -0.98
CA VAL A 132 20.63 -0.88 -1.53
C VAL A 132 19.69 0.32 -1.60
N ILE A 133 19.68 1.18 -0.57
CA ILE A 133 18.87 2.40 -0.59
C ILE A 133 19.31 3.32 -1.74
N ASN A 134 20.61 3.55 -1.91
CA ASN A 134 21.12 4.44 -2.97
C ASN A 134 20.80 3.90 -4.38
N GLU A 135 20.91 2.60 -4.59
CA GLU A 135 20.46 1.95 -5.83
C GLU A 135 18.95 2.13 -6.05
N LEU A 136 18.15 1.97 -4.98
CA LEU A 136 16.71 2.15 -5.05
C LEU A 136 16.33 3.60 -5.36
N ILE A 137 16.99 4.60 -4.77
CA ILE A 137 16.77 6.02 -5.10
C ILE A 137 17.09 6.29 -6.57
N THR A 138 18.14 5.66 -7.10
CA THR A 138 18.50 5.79 -8.52
C THR A 138 17.41 5.22 -9.43
N GLU A 139 16.79 4.10 -9.04
CA GLU A 139 15.71 3.43 -9.78
C GLU A 139 14.34 4.13 -9.60
N TYR A 140 14.09 4.70 -8.42
CA TYR A 140 12.85 5.37 -8.01
C TYR A 140 13.16 6.73 -7.35
N PRO A 141 13.51 7.78 -8.13
CA PRO A 141 13.96 9.07 -7.59
C PRO A 141 12.99 9.72 -6.59
N GLN A 142 11.68 9.51 -6.76
CA GLN A 142 10.66 10.05 -5.87
C GLN A 142 10.73 9.51 -4.43
N ILE A 143 11.40 8.37 -4.20
CA ILE A 143 11.57 7.78 -2.86
C ILE A 143 12.42 8.68 -1.95
N GLU A 144 13.32 9.49 -2.51
CA GLU A 144 14.15 10.44 -1.77
C GLU A 144 13.32 11.45 -0.95
N GLN A 145 12.10 11.73 -1.39
CA GLN A 145 11.19 12.67 -0.72
C GLN A 145 10.51 12.07 0.52
N PHE A 146 10.72 10.78 0.79
CA PHE A 146 10.15 10.06 1.92
C PHE A 146 11.18 9.82 3.03
N CYS A 147 10.69 9.58 4.24
CA CYS A 147 11.55 9.17 5.35
C CYS A 147 12.04 7.72 5.12
N ILE A 148 13.28 7.58 4.64
CA ILE A 148 13.91 6.30 4.31
C ILE A 148 14.89 5.77 5.37
N GLY A 149 14.98 6.43 6.53
CA GLY A 149 15.72 5.92 7.70
C GLY A 149 17.25 5.89 7.56
N LEU A 150 17.81 6.77 6.72
CA LEU A 150 19.25 7.07 6.68
C LEU A 150 19.66 7.96 7.85
#